data_AF-A0A7X5VFL8-F1
#
_entry.id   AF-A0A7X5VFL8-F1
#
_cell.length_a   1.000
_cell.length_b   1.000
_cell.length_c   1.000
_cell.angle_alpha   90.00
_cell.angle_beta   90.00
_cell.angle_gamma   90.00
#
_symmetry.space_group_name_H-M   'P 1'
#
loop_
_entity.id
_entity.type
_entity.pdbx_description
1 polymer ?
#
loop_
_entity_poly.entity_id
_entity_poly.type
_entity_poly.pdbx_seq_one_letter_code
_entity_poly.pdbx_strand_id
1 'polypeptide(L)'
;MAYRNSYDTAASSEVQATVNNLAARISGLIETHRQNVEAALSDASASGVTENYRAVEDRFNSAADSTLAVIASLKETLVQNDATAAATLRKASAAVDGISG
;
A
#
# COMPACT_ATOMS: atom_id res chain seq x y z
N MET A 1 -21.18 4.08 24.31
CA MET A 1 -20.49 3.27 23.27
C MET A 1 -20.22 4.05 21.96
N ALA A 2 -20.96 5.10 21.62
CA ALA A 2 -20.75 5.87 20.37
C ALA A 2 -19.36 6.54 20.25
N TYR A 3 -18.82 7.12 21.33
CA TYR A 3 -17.53 7.84 21.31
C TYR A 3 -16.30 6.97 20.99
N ARG A 4 -16.30 5.70 21.41
CA ARG A 4 -15.20 4.76 21.14
C ARG A 4 -15.17 4.36 19.66
N ASN A 5 -16.35 4.18 19.06
CA ASN A 5 -16.49 3.78 17.67
C ASN A 5 -16.15 4.92 16.69
N SER A 6 -16.56 6.17 17.01
CA SER A 6 -16.14 7.34 16.23
C SER A 6 -14.63 7.56 16.28
N TYR A 7 -14.01 7.27 17.43
CA TYR A 7 -12.57 7.37 17.60
C TYR A 7 -11.81 6.30 16.80
N ASP A 8 -12.23 5.03 16.87
CA ASP A 8 -11.60 3.96 16.08
C ASP A 8 -11.75 4.17 14.57
N THR A 9 -12.89 4.69 14.11
CA THR A 9 -13.12 4.98 12.67
C THR A 9 -12.25 6.15 12.19
N ALA A 10 -12.14 7.22 12.99
CA ALA A 10 -11.30 8.37 12.64
C ALA A 10 -9.81 7.98 12.61
N ALA A 11 -9.35 7.19 13.58
CA ALA A 11 -7.99 6.66 13.61
C ALA A 11 -7.71 5.73 12.42
N SER A 12 -8.66 4.85 12.04
CA SER A 12 -8.52 3.99 10.84
C SER A 12 -8.39 4.82 9.56
N SER A 13 -9.20 5.87 9.41
CA SER A 13 -9.15 6.77 8.25
C SER A 13 -7.82 7.52 8.14
N GLU A 14 -7.25 7.96 9.26
CA GLU A 14 -5.95 8.64 9.29
C GLU A 14 -4.80 7.68 8.91
N VAL A 15 -4.84 6.45 9.42
CA VAL A 15 -3.88 5.39 9.06
C VAL A 15 -3.97 5.05 7.57
N GLN A 16 -5.18 4.93 7.01
CA GLN A 16 -5.38 4.69 5.58
C GLN A 16 -4.83 5.82 4.72
N ALA A 17 -5.09 7.08 5.08
CA ALA A 17 -4.55 8.23 4.37
C ALA A 17 -3.01 8.21 4.38
N THR A 18 -2.42 7.90 5.54
CA THR A 18 -0.97 7.79 5.70
C THR A 18 -0.39 6.66 4.85
N VAL A 19 -0.99 5.47 4.89
CA VAL A 19 -0.55 4.31 4.10
C VAL A 19 -0.68 4.57 2.60
N ASN A 20 -1.78 5.20 2.16
CA ASN A 20 -1.96 5.57 0.76
C ASN A 20 -0.92 6.59 0.29
N ASN A 21 -0.60 7.60 1.12
CA ASN A 21 0.45 8.57 0.81
C ASN A 21 1.83 7.92 0.70
N LEU A 22 2.19 7.09 1.68
CA LEU A 22 3.46 6.37 1.68
C LEU A 22 3.58 5.42 0.48
N ALA A 23 2.50 4.68 0.17
CA ALA A 23 2.42 3.80 -0.99
C ALA A 23 2.66 4.56 -2.31
N ALA A 24 2.05 5.74 -2.47
CA ALA A 24 2.24 6.58 -3.65
C ALA A 24 3.69 7.05 -3.78
N ARG A 25 4.30 7.47 -2.67
CA ARG A 25 5.71 7.90 -2.63
C ARG A 25 6.67 6.77 -2.99
N ILE A 26 6.47 5.58 -2.42
CA ILE A 26 7.30 4.40 -2.70
C ILE A 26 7.18 4.00 -4.17
N SER A 27 5.94 3.92 -4.69
CA SER A 27 5.70 3.55 -6.08
C SER A 27 6.34 4.56 -7.05
N GLY A 28 6.23 5.86 -6.75
CA GLY A 28 6.87 6.91 -7.54
C GLY A 28 8.40 6.84 -7.53
N LEU A 29 9.02 6.52 -6.38
CA LEU A 29 10.48 6.35 -6.29
C LEU A 29 10.97 5.14 -7.10
N ILE A 30 10.25 4.01 -7.03
CA ILE A 30 10.56 2.81 -7.82
C ILE A 30 10.51 3.13 -9.31
N GLU A 31 9.45 3.81 -9.76
CA GLU A 31 9.27 4.18 -11.16
C GLU A 31 10.37 5.14 -11.64
N THR A 32 10.69 6.14 -10.82
CA THR A 32 11.78 7.10 -11.12
C THR A 32 13.13 6.37 -11.23
N HIS A 33 13.41 5.42 -10.34
CA HIS A 33 14.64 4.62 -10.40
C HIS A 33 14.70 3.81 -11.70
N ARG A 34 13.60 3.13 -12.07
CA ARG A 34 13.51 2.35 -13.31
C ARG A 34 13.81 3.18 -14.55
N GLN A 35 13.21 4.37 -14.64
CA GLN A 35 13.44 5.30 -15.76
C GLN A 35 14.90 5.78 -15.83
N ASN A 36 15.49 6.10 -14.67
CA ASN A 36 16.90 6.50 -14.60
C ASN A 36 17.85 5.38 -15.03
N VAL A 37 17.56 4.14 -14.62
CA VAL A 37 18.36 2.98 -14.99
C VAL A 37 18.22 2.62 -16.46
N GLU A 38 17.01 2.69 -17.02
CA GLU A 38 16.80 2.50 -18.46
C GLU A 38 17.59 3.51 -19.29
N ALA A 39 17.54 4.79 -18.91
CA ALA A 39 18.33 5.84 -19.56
C ALA A 39 19.84 5.59 -19.45
N ALA A 40 20.31 5.21 -18.25
CA ALA A 40 21.72 4.91 -18.01
C ALA A 40 22.19 3.64 -18.75
N LEU A 41 21.36 2.60 -18.85
CA LEU A 41 21.67 1.38 -19.59
C LEU A 41 21.75 1.62 -21.10
N SER A 42 20.91 2.51 -21.63
CA SER A 42 21.01 2.93 -23.03
C SER A 42 22.37 3.58 -23.31
N ASP A 43 22.83 4.46 -22.43
CA ASP A 43 24.15 5.12 -22.52
C ASP A 43 25.32 4.14 -22.30
N ALA A 44 25.21 3.25 -21.30
CA ALA A 44 26.25 2.29 -20.91
C ALA A 44 26.41 1.09 -21.86
N SER A 45 25.41 0.79 -22.69
CA SER A 45 25.55 -0.21 -23.76
C SER A 45 26.70 0.12 -24.72
N ALA A 46 27.10 1.39 -24.81
CA ALA A 46 28.25 1.86 -25.58
C ALA A 46 29.60 1.67 -24.85
N SER A 47 29.63 1.46 -23.53
CA SER A 47 30.85 1.45 -22.70
C SER A 47 31.25 0.07 -22.14
N GLY A 48 30.40 -0.95 -22.26
CA GLY A 48 30.75 -2.36 -21.98
C GLY A 48 30.72 -2.82 -20.52
N VAL A 49 30.27 -1.99 -19.57
CA VAL A 49 30.20 -2.31 -18.11
C VAL A 49 28.85 -2.93 -17.72
N THR A 50 28.18 -3.63 -18.63
CA THR A 50 26.72 -3.83 -18.57
C THR A 50 26.27 -5.03 -17.73
N GLU A 51 27.08 -6.09 -17.63
CA GLU A 51 26.67 -7.37 -17.00
C GLU A 51 26.44 -7.25 -15.48
N ASN A 52 27.43 -6.74 -14.74
CA ASN A 52 27.32 -6.56 -13.29
C ASN A 52 26.23 -5.56 -12.91
N TYR A 53 26.00 -4.56 -13.76
CA TYR A 53 24.96 -3.55 -13.53
C TYR A 53 23.55 -4.13 -13.70
N ARG A 54 23.34 -4.97 -14.73
CA ARG A 54 22.07 -5.70 -14.95
C ARG A 54 21.72 -6.60 -13.78
N ALA A 55 22.68 -7.36 -13.24
CA ALA A 55 22.44 -8.24 -12.10
C ALA A 55 22.02 -7.48 -10.82
N VAL A 56 22.54 -6.26 -10.62
CA VAL A 56 22.11 -5.39 -9.51
C VAL A 56 20.70 -4.88 -9.74
N GLU A 57 20.39 -4.47 -10.97
CA GLU A 57 19.07 -3.96 -11.33
C GLU A 57 17.98 -5.04 -11.27
N ASP A 58 18.28 -6.28 -11.65
CA ASP A 58 17.35 -7.41 -11.52
C ASP A 58 16.97 -7.67 -10.06
N ARG A 59 17.95 -7.55 -9.15
CA ARG A 59 17.72 -7.66 -7.70
C ARG A 59 16.88 -6.50 -7.17
N PHE A 60 17.16 -5.28 -7.65
CA PHE A 60 16.35 -4.11 -7.31
C PHE A 60 14.89 -4.31 -7.74
N ASN A 61 14.66 -4.72 -8.98
CA ASN A 61 13.31 -4.95 -9.52
C ASN A 61 12.55 -6.03 -8.74
N SER A 62 13.22 -7.13 -8.41
CA SER A 62 12.63 -8.19 -7.58
C SER A 62 12.20 -7.69 -6.19
N ALA A 63 13.03 -6.85 -5.56
CA ALA A 63 12.72 -6.25 -4.26
C ALA A 63 11.62 -5.18 -4.36
N ALA A 64 11.62 -4.40 -5.43
CA ALA A 64 10.59 -3.41 -5.73
C ALA A 64 9.22 -4.08 -5.89
N ASP A 65 9.13 -5.16 -6.67
CA ASP A 65 7.89 -5.89 -6.90
C ASP A 65 7.37 -6.51 -5.59
N SER A 66 8.27 -7.07 -4.78
CA SER A 66 7.92 -7.58 -3.44
C SER A 66 7.35 -6.47 -2.54
N THR A 67 7.94 -5.28 -2.58
CA THR A 67 7.48 -4.11 -1.81
C THR A 67 6.09 -3.65 -2.27
N LEU A 68 5.86 -3.61 -3.58
CA LEU A 68 4.56 -3.26 -4.16
C LEU A 68 3.49 -4.30 -3.79
N ALA A 69 3.84 -5.59 -3.74
CA ALA A 69 2.93 -6.64 -3.29
C ALA A 69 2.55 -6.50 -1.81
N VAL A 70 3.52 -6.17 -0.93
CA VAL A 70 3.25 -5.87 0.49
C VAL A 70 2.34 -4.67 0.63
N ILE A 71 2.59 -3.59 -0.13
CA ILE A 71 1.72 -2.40 -0.16
C ILE A 71 0.29 -2.76 -0.58
N ALA A 72 0.13 -3.61 -1.60
CA ALA A 72 -1.18 -4.06 -2.06
C ALA A 72 -1.90 -4.88 -0.97
N SER A 73 -1.21 -5.80 -0.31
CA SER A 73 -1.75 -6.60 0.79
C SER A 73 -2.14 -5.74 1.99
N LEU A 74 -1.34 -4.72 2.33
CA LEU A 74 -1.68 -3.76 3.39
C LEU A 74 -2.94 -2.96 3.05
N LYS A 75 -3.06 -2.46 1.81
CA LYS A 75 -4.27 -1.77 1.35
C LYS A 75 -5.51 -2.67 1.43
N GLU A 76 -5.40 -3.91 0.98
CA GLU A 76 -6.49 -4.88 1.04
C GLU A 76 -6.90 -5.16 2.50
N THR A 77 -5.92 -5.36 3.38
CA THR A 77 -6.16 -5.61 4.81
C THR A 77 -6.89 -4.44 5.47
N LEU A 78 -6.51 -3.20 5.15
CA LEU A 78 -7.17 -2.00 5.66
C LEU A 78 -8.62 -1.90 5.18
N VAL A 79 -8.88 -2.18 3.89
CA VAL A 79 -10.23 -2.22 3.31
C VAL A 79 -11.09 -3.31 3.97
N GLN A 80 -10.53 -4.50 4.18
CA GLN A 80 -11.22 -5.60 4.84
C GLN A 80 -11.54 -5.29 6.31
N ASN A 81 -10.65 -4.61 7.02
CA ASN A 81 -10.85 -4.20 8.41
C ASN A 81 -12.03 -3.23 8.54
N ASP A 82 -12.07 -2.21 7.67
CA ASP A 82 -13.18 -1.26 7.58
C ASP A 82 -14.50 -1.91 7.22
N ALA A 83 -14.51 -2.80 6.23
CA ALA A 83 -15.70 -3.55 5.83
C ALA A 83 -16.24 -4.40 7.00
N THR A 84 -15.34 -5.00 7.78
CA THR A 84 -15.67 -5.81 8.96
C THR A 84 -16.20 -4.95 10.10
N ALA A 85 -15.57 -3.81 10.39
CA ALA A 85 -16.05 -2.86 11.39
C ALA A 85 -17.43 -2.29 11.02
N ALA A 86 -17.64 -1.91 9.76
CA ALA A 86 -18.92 -1.42 9.26
C ALA A 86 -20.01 -2.51 9.26
N ALA A 87 -19.67 -3.76 8.94
CA ALA A 87 -20.60 -4.89 9.01
C ALA A 87 -20.96 -5.24 10.46
N THR A 88 -19.99 -5.20 11.37
CA THR A 88 -20.19 -5.43 12.80
C THR A 88 -21.05 -4.33 13.40
N LEU A 89 -20.83 -3.07 13.01
CA LEU A 89 -21.66 -1.94 13.42
C LEU A 89 -23.10 -2.10 12.91
N ARG A 90 -23.30 -2.43 11.63
CA ARG A 90 -24.64 -2.69 11.08
C ARG A 90 -25.36 -3.80 11.83
N LYS A 91 -24.65 -4.89 12.16
CA LYS A 91 -25.19 -6.00 12.98
C LYS A 91 -25.53 -5.55 14.41
N ALA A 92 -24.66 -4.75 15.03
CA ALA A 92 -24.87 -4.24 16.39
C ALA A 92 -26.04 -3.24 16.46
N SER A 93 -26.17 -2.34 15.48
CA SER A 93 -27.32 -1.43 15.36
C SER A 93 -28.62 -2.19 15.12
N ALA A 94 -28.63 -3.17 14.20
CA ALA A 94 -29.80 -4.01 13.97
C ALA A 94 -30.22 -4.82 15.21
N ALA A 95 -29.26 -5.29 16.01
CA ALA A 95 -29.54 -5.98 17.27
C ALA A 95 -30.10 -5.04 18.35
N VAL A 96 -29.69 -3.77 18.39
CA VAL A 96 -30.22 -2.76 19.31
C VAL A 96 -31.64 -2.33 18.92
N ASP A 97 -31.91 -2.13 17.63
CA ASP A 97 -33.25 -1.77 17.13
C ASP A 97 -34.26 -2.90 17.40
N GLY A 98 -33.84 -4.16 17.28
CA GLY A 98 -34.68 -5.33 17.60
C GLY A 98 -34.95 -5.56 19.09
N ILE A 99 -34.23 -4.88 20.00
CA ILE A 99 -34.44 -4.94 21.46
C ILE A 99 -35.32 -3.77 21.93
N SER A 100 -35.41 -2.69 21.15
CA SER A 100 -36.11 -1.46 21.51
C SER A 100 -37.49 -1.29 20.84
N GLY A 101 -37.93 -2.27 20.04
CA GLY A 101 -39.29 -2.43 19.55
C GLY A 101 -39.99 -3.64 20.18
#